data_AF-A0A1A8C9D4-F1
#
_entry.id   AF-A0A1A8C9D4-F1
#
_cell.length_a   1.000
_cell.length_b   1.000
_cell.length_c   1.000
_cell.angle_alpha   90.00
_cell.angle_beta   90.00
_cell.angle_gamma   90.00
#
_symmetry.space_group_name_H-M   'P 1'
#
loop_
_entity.id
_entity.type
_entity.pdbx_description
1 polymer ?
#
loop_
_entity_poly.entity_id
_entity_poly.type
_entity_poly.pdbx_seq_one_letter_code
_entity_poly.pdbx_strand_id
1 'polypeptide(L)'
;MEQSSCFCCRDENEVQKIYEAELSFLESCLKVNPKSYGSWHHRGWVSARLPRPDWARELGLCDRCLSLDDRNFHCWDYRRMVVKVSGVSVEQELGFTDRLICSNFSNYSSWHYRSTLLPLLHPECPEQASPHREPPLSPPPHSPQTHFHRVCEEQLLKEYELVQNAVFTDPNDQSAWFYYRWLLGRAEREEMISCVYVSREQERVAVTFSRPVNALSVGLLLVLDGQPQRVEWRSVHPHFKHSPVLICDLPPGTIHDTTNEHNLTVHWTEKHNHRECALYTGRTESWCRDTATDQELFRSELSVEKTSVLQSELLSVNQLQELEPLNKWCLLTIILLMRALDPLGYEKETLAHFQTLKEVDPKRSAYYSDLCSKFMIENTILKMEYAEVRVFSISDQNLTTLCHLDQLLLVTHINLSSNRLQRLPPQFAMLQCLEVFEADNNSIKSLEGVYCLPKLEEISLKNNKISTLADLQPLASCPKLTHLDLRGNPITQTAGVESELAKLLPSVTDLQL
;
A
#
# COMPACT_ATOMS: atom_id res chain seq x y z
N MET A 1 -34.61 -27.03 -57.96
CA MET A 1 -35.52 -25.98 -57.45
C MET A 1 -35.66 -26.22 -55.96
N GLU A 2 -34.75 -25.65 -55.17
CA GLU A 2 -34.86 -25.59 -53.71
C GLU A 2 -34.42 -24.21 -53.28
N GLN A 3 -35.29 -23.58 -52.51
CA GLN A 3 -35.12 -22.25 -51.93
C GLN A 3 -33.99 -22.31 -50.90
N SER A 4 -32.93 -21.56 -51.12
CA SER A 4 -32.08 -21.03 -50.05
C SER A 4 -32.07 -19.51 -50.19
N SER A 5 -33.12 -18.90 -49.65
CA SER A 5 -33.20 -17.46 -49.46
C SER A 5 -32.15 -17.07 -48.42
N CYS A 6 -31.02 -16.56 -48.90
CA CYS A 6 -30.01 -15.90 -48.10
C CYS A 6 -30.68 -14.78 -47.28
N PHE A 7 -30.45 -14.75 -45.97
CA PHE A 7 -30.94 -13.69 -45.10
C PHE A 7 -30.50 -12.32 -45.65
N CYS A 8 -31.50 -11.52 -45.97
CA CYS A 8 -31.44 -10.20 -46.56
C CYS A 8 -30.47 -9.27 -45.78
N CYS A 9 -29.48 -8.69 -46.47
CA CYS A 9 -28.76 -7.52 -45.98
C CYS A 9 -29.80 -6.40 -45.79
N ARG A 10 -30.28 -6.17 -44.57
CA ARG A 10 -31.18 -5.05 -44.26
C ARG A 10 -30.50 -3.74 -44.65
N ASP A 11 -31.27 -2.82 -45.25
CA ASP A 11 -30.78 -1.47 -45.57
C ASP A 11 -30.28 -0.79 -44.30
N GLU A 12 -29.06 -0.24 -44.34
CA GLU A 12 -28.45 0.46 -43.20
C GLU A 12 -29.33 1.58 -42.68
N ASN A 13 -30.11 2.23 -43.55
CA ASN A 13 -31.05 3.27 -43.14
C ASN A 13 -32.26 2.72 -42.37
N GLU A 14 -32.70 1.49 -42.68
CA GLU A 14 -33.77 0.83 -41.94
C GLU A 14 -33.27 0.38 -40.56
N VAL A 15 -32.05 -0.18 -40.51
CA VAL A 15 -31.39 -0.57 -39.26
C VAL A 15 -31.15 0.65 -38.36
N GLN A 16 -30.71 1.77 -38.93
CA GLN A 16 -30.53 3.03 -38.20
C GLN A 16 -31.83 3.47 -37.50
N LYS A 17 -32.96 3.49 -38.24
CA LYS A 17 -34.26 3.91 -37.70
C LYS A 17 -34.75 3.02 -36.55
N ILE A 18 -34.56 1.70 -36.67
CA ILE A 18 -34.94 0.75 -35.61
C ILE A 18 -34.18 1.04 -34.33
N TYR A 19 -32.86 1.21 -34.41
CA TYR A 19 -32.04 1.49 -33.23
C TYR A 19 -32.30 2.89 -32.66
N GLU A 20 -32.58 3.91 -33.47
CA GLU A 20 -32.98 5.23 -32.97
C GLU A 20 -34.30 5.21 -32.21
N ALA A 21 -35.29 4.43 -32.69
CA ALA A 21 -36.53 4.20 -31.97
C ALA A 21 -36.29 3.46 -30.64
N GLU A 22 -35.41 2.45 -30.65
CA GLU A 22 -35.03 1.69 -29.45
C GLU A 22 -34.33 2.59 -28.41
N LEU A 23 -33.46 3.51 -28.84
CA LEU A 23 -32.83 4.48 -27.94
C LEU A 23 -33.85 5.46 -27.35
N SER A 24 -34.89 5.83 -28.08
CA SER A 24 -35.97 6.69 -27.58
C SER A 24 -36.84 5.96 -26.54
N PHE A 25 -37.12 4.67 -26.79
CA PHE A 25 -37.79 3.79 -25.84
C PHE A 25 -36.96 3.63 -24.56
N LEU A 26 -35.67 3.36 -24.69
CA LEU A 26 -34.75 3.21 -23.56
C LEU A 26 -34.61 4.50 -22.74
N GLU A 27 -34.61 5.67 -23.37
CA GLU A 27 -34.64 6.94 -22.63
C GLU A 27 -35.93 7.06 -21.79
N SER A 28 -37.07 6.59 -22.31
CA SER A 28 -38.32 6.54 -21.55
C SER A 28 -38.25 5.55 -20.39
N CYS A 29 -37.63 4.38 -20.58
CA CYS A 29 -37.38 3.42 -19.51
C CYS A 29 -36.47 3.98 -18.41
N LEU A 30 -35.41 4.72 -18.79
CA LEU A 30 -34.51 5.36 -17.85
C LEU A 30 -35.18 6.50 -17.07
N LYS A 31 -36.18 7.18 -17.64
CA LYS A 31 -37.02 8.13 -16.88
C LYS A 31 -37.85 7.44 -15.80
N VAL A 32 -38.28 6.19 -16.03
CA VAL A 32 -39.02 5.40 -15.02
C VAL A 32 -38.07 4.87 -13.95
N ASN A 33 -36.93 4.30 -14.35
CA ASN A 33 -35.90 3.83 -13.44
C ASN A 33 -34.49 4.18 -13.95
N PRO A 34 -33.90 5.29 -13.47
CA PRO A 34 -32.58 5.74 -13.92
C PRO A 34 -31.43 4.86 -13.43
N LYS A 35 -31.72 3.87 -12.56
CA LYS A 35 -30.75 2.92 -11.98
C LYS A 35 -30.95 1.49 -12.51
N SER A 36 -31.68 1.35 -13.63
CA SER A 36 -31.90 0.06 -14.29
C SER A 36 -30.64 -0.43 -15.01
N TYR A 37 -29.98 -1.44 -14.45
CA TYR A 37 -28.84 -2.11 -15.09
C TYR A 37 -29.17 -2.61 -16.50
N GLY A 38 -30.33 -3.27 -16.66
CA GLY A 38 -30.75 -3.81 -17.95
C GLY A 38 -30.95 -2.73 -19.01
N SER A 39 -31.52 -1.59 -18.62
CA SER A 39 -31.74 -0.46 -19.54
C SER A 39 -30.43 0.19 -19.98
N TRP A 40 -29.50 0.44 -19.06
CA TRP A 40 -28.18 0.99 -19.41
C TRP A 40 -27.35 0.03 -20.25
N HIS A 41 -27.34 -1.25 -19.90
CA HIS A 41 -26.63 -2.28 -20.66
C HIS A 41 -27.20 -2.42 -22.08
N HIS A 42 -28.53 -2.53 -22.22
CA HIS A 42 -29.19 -2.61 -23.52
C HIS A 42 -28.92 -1.36 -24.36
N ARG A 43 -28.94 -0.18 -23.73
CA ARG A 43 -28.58 1.08 -24.41
C ARG A 43 -27.16 1.05 -24.96
N GLY A 44 -26.18 0.59 -24.19
CA GLY A 44 -24.81 0.43 -24.67
C GLY A 44 -24.69 -0.57 -25.81
N TRP A 45 -25.43 -1.68 -25.73
CA TRP A 45 -25.50 -2.69 -26.79
C TRP A 45 -26.07 -2.14 -28.11
N VAL A 46 -27.12 -1.30 -28.02
CA VAL A 46 -27.73 -0.61 -29.16
C VAL A 46 -26.77 0.42 -29.75
N SER A 47 -26.21 1.30 -28.90
CA SER A 47 -25.28 2.37 -29.31
C SER A 47 -24.05 1.83 -30.05
N ALA A 48 -23.52 0.67 -29.64
CA ALA A 48 -22.37 0.03 -30.29
C ALA A 48 -22.70 -0.61 -31.66
N ARG A 49 -23.98 -0.81 -31.99
CA ARG A 49 -24.45 -1.48 -33.24
C ARG A 49 -25.12 -0.53 -34.22
N LEU A 50 -25.27 0.74 -33.85
CA LEU A 50 -25.76 1.78 -34.73
C LEU A 50 -24.78 2.00 -35.88
N PRO A 51 -25.24 1.96 -37.15
CA PRO A 51 -24.39 2.29 -38.29
C PRO A 51 -23.77 3.70 -38.19
N ARG A 52 -24.57 4.67 -37.74
CA ARG A 52 -24.15 6.06 -37.52
C ARG A 52 -24.55 6.51 -36.11
N PRO A 53 -23.70 6.28 -35.09
CA PRO A 53 -24.00 6.69 -33.72
C PRO A 53 -23.85 8.20 -33.55
N ASP A 54 -24.83 8.82 -32.87
CA ASP A 54 -24.78 10.22 -32.46
C ASP A 54 -24.29 10.32 -31.01
N TRP A 55 -22.97 10.39 -30.84
CA TRP A 55 -22.36 10.47 -29.51
C TRP A 55 -22.66 11.79 -28.79
N ALA A 56 -22.91 12.88 -29.52
CA ALA A 56 -23.28 14.16 -28.91
C ALA A 56 -24.64 14.06 -28.21
N ARG A 57 -25.60 13.35 -28.82
CA ARG A 57 -26.89 13.05 -28.18
C ARG A 57 -26.73 12.20 -26.93
N GLU A 58 -25.88 11.17 -26.97
CA GLU A 58 -25.67 10.28 -25.83
C GLU A 58 -24.96 10.98 -24.66
N LEU A 59 -23.97 11.84 -24.94
CA LEU A 59 -23.35 12.70 -23.92
C LEU A 59 -24.35 13.72 -23.37
N GLY A 60 -25.18 14.32 -24.24
CA GLY A 60 -26.26 15.20 -23.81
C GLY A 60 -27.31 14.51 -22.94
N LEU A 61 -27.58 13.22 -23.16
CA LEU A 61 -28.40 12.42 -22.25
C LEU A 61 -27.71 12.25 -20.90
N CYS A 62 -26.40 11.95 -20.89
CA CYS A 62 -25.63 11.83 -19.66
C CYS A 62 -25.67 13.14 -18.85
N ASP A 63 -25.48 14.28 -19.51
CA ASP A 63 -25.54 15.61 -18.88
C ASP A 63 -26.91 15.84 -18.20
N ARG A 64 -28.02 15.48 -18.86
CA ARG A 64 -29.37 15.59 -18.29
C ARG A 64 -29.61 14.62 -17.14
N CYS A 65 -29.12 13.39 -17.23
CA CYS A 65 -29.27 12.40 -16.18
C CYS A 65 -28.47 12.78 -14.93
N LEU A 66 -27.24 13.28 -15.11
CA LEU A 66 -26.36 13.71 -14.03
C LEU A 66 -26.76 15.06 -13.44
N SER A 67 -27.46 15.93 -14.17
CA SER A 67 -28.06 17.13 -13.56
C SER A 67 -29.25 16.82 -12.64
N LEU A 68 -29.89 15.65 -12.80
CA LEU A 68 -30.99 15.18 -11.96
C LEU A 68 -30.51 14.33 -10.77
N ASP A 69 -29.55 13.43 -11.00
CA ASP A 69 -28.89 12.63 -9.96
C ASP A 69 -27.40 12.54 -10.31
N ASP A 70 -26.64 13.48 -9.76
CA ASP A 70 -25.20 13.64 -10.00
C ASP A 70 -24.36 12.50 -9.38
N ARG A 71 -24.99 11.68 -8.53
CA ARG A 71 -24.44 10.46 -7.91
C ARG A 71 -24.85 9.18 -8.64
N ASN A 72 -25.55 9.27 -9.77
CA ASN A 72 -25.95 8.10 -10.54
C ASN A 72 -24.74 7.42 -11.22
N PHE A 73 -24.14 6.44 -10.54
CA PHE A 73 -22.95 5.74 -11.03
C PHE A 73 -23.19 5.00 -12.35
N HIS A 74 -24.41 4.54 -12.64
CA HIS A 74 -24.73 3.89 -13.91
C HIS A 74 -24.60 4.86 -15.09
N CYS A 75 -25.03 6.11 -14.88
CA CYS A 75 -24.87 7.16 -15.88
C CYS A 75 -23.39 7.54 -16.06
N TRP A 76 -22.63 7.59 -14.96
CA TRP A 76 -21.18 7.79 -15.01
C TRP A 76 -20.46 6.66 -15.77
N ASP A 77 -20.83 5.40 -15.55
CA ASP A 77 -20.32 4.24 -16.28
C ASP A 77 -20.64 4.32 -17.77
N TYR A 78 -21.90 4.64 -18.10
CA TYR A 78 -22.33 4.80 -19.48
C TYR A 78 -21.59 5.96 -20.16
N ARG A 79 -21.42 7.10 -19.48
CA ARG A 79 -20.65 8.24 -19.99
C ARG A 79 -19.21 7.84 -20.30
N ARG A 80 -18.52 7.15 -19.39
CA ARG A 80 -17.14 6.65 -19.63
C ARG A 80 -17.06 5.76 -20.86
N MET A 81 -18.04 4.89 -21.06
CA MET A 81 -18.12 4.05 -22.25
C MET A 81 -18.30 4.88 -23.51
N VAL A 82 -19.22 5.86 -23.50
CA VAL A 82 -19.45 6.76 -24.64
C VAL A 82 -18.20 7.57 -24.98
N VAL A 83 -17.55 8.19 -23.99
CA VAL A 83 -16.29 8.95 -24.16
C VAL A 83 -15.22 8.11 -24.84
N LYS A 84 -15.06 6.85 -24.39
CA LYS A 84 -14.07 5.92 -24.94
C LYS A 84 -14.27 5.62 -26.42
N VAL A 85 -15.51 5.59 -26.90
CA VAL A 85 -15.84 5.27 -28.30
C VAL A 85 -16.06 6.51 -29.17
N SER A 86 -16.36 7.67 -28.57
CA SER A 86 -16.65 8.91 -29.29
C SER A 86 -15.42 9.74 -29.62
N GLY A 87 -14.26 9.45 -29.01
CA GLY A 87 -13.04 10.22 -29.19
C GLY A 87 -13.05 11.60 -28.53
N VAL A 88 -13.93 11.80 -27.53
CA VAL A 88 -13.91 13.01 -26.69
C VAL A 88 -12.59 13.07 -25.94
N SER A 89 -11.99 14.26 -25.89
CA SER A 89 -10.66 14.42 -25.30
C SER A 89 -10.73 14.40 -23.77
N VAL A 90 -9.63 14.02 -23.12
CA VAL A 90 -9.53 13.96 -21.65
C VAL A 90 -9.75 15.36 -21.04
N GLU A 91 -9.27 16.40 -21.72
CA GLU A 91 -9.44 17.81 -21.34
C GLU A 91 -10.91 18.22 -21.31
N GLN A 92 -11.71 17.76 -22.29
CA GLN A 92 -13.14 18.06 -22.34
C GLN A 92 -13.88 17.40 -21.17
N GLU A 93 -13.51 16.18 -20.79
CA GLU A 93 -14.09 15.49 -19.63
C GLU A 93 -13.63 16.10 -18.31
N LEU A 94 -12.39 16.58 -18.21
CA LEU A 94 -11.95 17.34 -17.04
C LEU A 94 -12.77 18.63 -16.91
N GLY A 95 -12.99 19.36 -18.00
CA GLY A 95 -13.88 20.53 -18.03
C GLY A 95 -15.34 20.20 -17.70
N PHE A 96 -15.81 18.98 -18.00
CA PHE A 96 -17.13 18.52 -17.54
C PHE A 96 -17.17 18.38 -16.01
N THR A 97 -16.14 17.80 -15.40
CA THR A 97 -16.07 17.71 -13.93
C THR A 97 -15.94 19.08 -13.26
N ASP A 98 -15.22 20.04 -13.86
CA ASP A 98 -15.14 21.42 -13.36
C ASP A 98 -16.54 22.03 -13.25
N ARG A 99 -17.35 21.92 -14.32
CA ARG A 99 -18.73 22.43 -14.34
C ARG A 99 -19.59 21.81 -13.25
N LEU A 100 -19.48 20.49 -13.04
CA LEU A 100 -20.26 19.80 -12.01
C LEU A 100 -19.85 20.22 -10.61
N ILE A 101 -18.55 20.31 -10.32
CA ILE A 101 -18.04 20.72 -9.00
C ILE A 101 -18.42 22.17 -8.71
N CYS A 102 -18.27 23.09 -9.67
CA CYS A 102 -18.70 24.47 -9.53
C CYS A 102 -20.21 24.61 -9.27
N SER A 103 -21.02 23.68 -9.77
CA SER A 103 -22.47 23.66 -9.52
C SER A 103 -22.85 23.01 -8.18
N ASN A 104 -22.14 21.95 -7.79
CA ASN A 104 -22.30 21.21 -6.55
C ASN A 104 -20.98 20.56 -6.14
N PHE A 105 -20.30 21.16 -5.16
CA PHE A 105 -19.04 20.64 -4.65
C PHE A 105 -19.22 19.30 -3.90
N SER A 106 -20.42 18.99 -3.39
CA SER A 106 -20.76 17.72 -2.74
C SER A 106 -21.07 16.61 -3.75
N ASN A 107 -20.10 16.37 -4.64
CA ASN A 107 -20.19 15.39 -5.70
C ASN A 107 -18.95 14.49 -5.74
N TYR A 108 -18.98 13.43 -4.93
CA TYR A 108 -17.91 12.43 -4.88
C TYR A 108 -17.60 11.83 -6.26
N SER A 109 -18.61 11.61 -7.11
CA SER A 109 -18.41 11.02 -8.43
C SER A 109 -17.58 11.91 -9.35
N SER A 110 -17.79 13.24 -9.31
CA SER A 110 -16.98 14.20 -10.05
C SER A 110 -15.54 14.23 -9.57
N TRP A 111 -15.31 14.33 -8.25
CA TRP A 111 -13.97 14.29 -7.68
C TRP A 111 -13.23 12.99 -7.97
N HIS A 112 -13.92 11.86 -7.84
CA HIS A 112 -13.36 10.56 -8.20
C HIS A 112 -13.00 10.51 -9.68
N TYR A 113 -13.88 10.99 -10.57
CA TYR A 113 -13.58 10.97 -12.00
C TYR A 113 -12.37 11.86 -12.33
N ARG A 114 -12.27 13.05 -11.72
CA ARG A 114 -11.06 13.90 -11.80
C ARG A 114 -9.79 13.15 -11.43
N SER A 115 -9.81 12.41 -10.32
CA SER A 115 -8.65 11.63 -9.87
C SER A 115 -8.16 10.59 -10.90
N THR A 116 -9.05 10.15 -11.79
CA THR A 116 -8.71 9.24 -12.89
C THR A 116 -8.29 9.93 -14.17
N LEU A 117 -8.74 11.17 -14.40
CA LEU A 117 -8.45 11.95 -15.61
C LEU A 117 -7.11 12.70 -15.51
N LEU A 118 -6.81 13.26 -14.33
CA LEU A 118 -5.61 14.08 -14.13
C LEU A 118 -4.30 13.34 -14.48
N PRO A 119 -4.08 12.08 -14.07
CA PRO A 119 -2.85 11.37 -14.45
C PRO A 119 -2.72 11.12 -15.96
N LEU A 120 -3.84 11.08 -16.70
CA LEU A 120 -3.84 10.89 -18.14
C LEU A 120 -3.45 12.16 -18.89
N LEU A 121 -3.80 13.32 -18.33
CA LEU A 121 -3.57 14.63 -18.95
C LEU A 121 -2.24 15.27 -18.53
N HIS A 122 -1.85 15.07 -17.27
CA HIS A 122 -0.70 15.69 -16.63
C HIS A 122 0.21 14.65 -15.99
N PRO A 123 0.79 13.71 -16.75
CA PRO A 123 1.67 12.69 -16.19
C PRO A 123 2.94 13.32 -15.62
N GLU A 124 3.40 12.81 -14.47
CA GLU A 124 4.71 13.18 -13.92
C GLU A 124 5.84 12.67 -14.83
N CYS A 125 6.76 13.56 -15.22
CA CYS A 125 7.88 13.21 -16.08
C CYS A 125 9.04 12.63 -15.24
N PRO A 126 9.60 11.45 -15.58
CA PRO A 126 10.62 10.77 -14.77
C PRO A 126 11.96 11.52 -14.64
N GLU A 127 12.23 12.55 -15.44
CA GLU A 127 13.52 13.26 -15.44
C GLU A 127 13.67 14.31 -14.31
N GLN A 128 12.60 14.65 -13.60
CA GLN A 128 12.65 15.74 -12.58
C GLN A 128 12.73 15.25 -11.13
N ALA A 129 12.52 13.95 -10.87
CA ALA A 129 12.60 13.39 -9.52
C ALA A 129 14.02 12.82 -9.26
N SER A 130 14.96 13.69 -8.90
CA SER A 130 16.23 13.46 -8.16
C SER A 130 17.46 14.10 -8.83
N PRO A 131 18.16 15.06 -8.19
CA PRO A 131 19.45 15.57 -8.65
C PRO A 131 20.62 14.58 -8.50
N HIS A 132 20.40 13.43 -7.84
CA HIS A 132 21.45 12.47 -7.47
C HIS A 132 21.42 11.14 -8.23
N ARG A 133 20.58 11.01 -9.27
CA ARG A 133 20.56 9.83 -10.13
C ARG A 133 21.45 10.10 -11.33
N GLU A 134 22.60 9.42 -11.43
CA GLU A 134 23.34 9.42 -12.70
C GLU A 134 22.41 8.97 -13.83
N PRO A 135 22.40 9.66 -14.98
CA PRO A 135 21.58 9.25 -16.09
C PRO A 135 22.03 7.86 -16.55
N PRO A 136 21.12 6.90 -16.78
CA PRO A 136 21.52 5.63 -17.36
C PRO A 136 22.18 5.88 -18.71
N LEU A 137 23.32 5.24 -18.96
CA LEU A 137 24.14 5.33 -20.18
C LEU A 137 23.42 4.91 -21.48
N SER A 138 22.12 4.61 -21.39
CA SER A 138 21.25 4.31 -22.52
C SER A 138 19.79 4.61 -22.12
N PRO A 139 18.97 5.12 -23.06
CA PRO A 139 17.54 5.31 -22.79
C PRO A 139 16.92 3.95 -22.44
N PRO A 140 16.09 3.85 -21.37
CA PRO A 140 15.38 2.62 -21.10
C PRO A 140 14.52 2.29 -22.34
N PRO A 141 14.51 1.04 -22.82
CA PRO A 141 13.57 0.65 -23.84
C PRO A 141 12.18 0.92 -23.29
N HIS A 142 11.35 1.61 -24.08
CA HIS A 142 9.97 1.95 -23.73
C HIS A 142 9.29 0.77 -23.03
N SER A 143 9.21 0.80 -21.71
CA SER A 143 8.39 -0.09 -20.91
C SER A 143 6.98 0.52 -20.97
N PRO A 144 6.05 -0.07 -21.74
CA PRO A 144 4.68 0.37 -21.63
C PRO A 144 4.17 -0.23 -20.33
N GLN A 145 3.94 0.56 -19.27
CA GLN A 145 2.79 0.41 -18.33
C GLN A 145 2.92 0.96 -16.89
N THR A 146 3.98 1.62 -16.42
CA THR A 146 4.09 1.91 -14.95
C THR A 146 3.94 3.37 -14.48
N HIS A 147 3.79 4.37 -15.36
CA HIS A 147 3.68 5.79 -14.94
C HIS A 147 2.24 6.35 -14.87
N PHE A 148 1.20 5.51 -15.01
CA PHE A 148 -0.19 5.93 -15.28
C PHE A 148 -0.95 6.62 -14.13
N HIS A 149 -0.31 6.93 -12.99
CA HIS A 149 -1.03 7.39 -11.79
C HIS A 149 -0.46 8.64 -11.11
N ARG A 150 0.61 9.24 -11.64
CA ARG A 150 1.23 10.43 -11.03
C ARG A 150 0.82 11.70 -11.76
N VAL A 151 0.35 12.69 -11.02
CA VAL A 151 0.01 14.02 -11.54
C VAL A 151 1.22 14.93 -11.36
N CYS A 152 1.62 15.68 -12.38
CA CYS A 152 2.74 16.61 -12.27
C CYS A 152 2.50 17.65 -11.15
N GLU A 153 3.58 18.10 -10.53
CA GLU A 153 3.48 18.97 -9.34
C GLU A 153 2.73 20.27 -9.62
N GLU A 154 2.96 20.92 -10.77
CA GLU A 154 2.27 22.16 -11.15
C GLU A 154 0.74 21.99 -11.11
N GLN A 155 0.24 20.85 -11.60
CA GLN A 155 -1.19 20.59 -11.59
C GLN A 155 -1.68 20.20 -10.19
N LEU A 156 -0.89 19.47 -9.40
CA LEU A 156 -1.23 19.18 -8.01
C LEU A 156 -1.43 20.46 -7.18
N LEU A 157 -0.57 21.47 -7.36
CA LEU A 157 -0.69 22.75 -6.66
C LEU A 157 -2.02 23.46 -6.95
N LYS A 158 -2.47 23.44 -8.21
CA LYS A 158 -3.79 23.99 -8.60
C LYS A 158 -4.95 23.21 -7.98
N GLU A 159 -4.82 21.88 -7.88
CA GLU A 159 -5.85 21.04 -7.27
C GLU A 159 -5.93 21.23 -5.75
N TYR A 160 -4.83 21.58 -5.07
CA TYR A 160 -4.86 21.97 -3.64
C TYR A 160 -5.72 23.23 -3.43
N GLU A 161 -5.52 24.29 -4.21
CA GLU A 161 -6.38 25.48 -4.14
C GLU A 161 -7.85 25.16 -4.42
N LEU A 162 -8.12 24.32 -5.43
CA LEU A 162 -9.48 23.92 -5.78
C LEU A 162 -10.16 23.17 -4.64
N VAL A 163 -9.49 22.17 -4.05
CA VAL A 163 -10.08 21.39 -2.96
C VAL A 163 -10.20 22.22 -1.68
N GLN A 164 -9.25 23.13 -1.43
CA GLN A 164 -9.31 24.06 -0.32
C GLN A 164 -10.59 24.90 -0.38
N ASN A 165 -10.85 25.55 -1.53
CA ASN A 165 -12.07 26.34 -1.71
C ASN A 165 -13.35 25.50 -1.45
N ALA A 166 -13.36 24.24 -1.86
CA ALA A 166 -14.48 23.34 -1.63
C ALA A 166 -14.69 23.04 -0.13
N VAL A 167 -13.65 22.64 0.60
CA VAL A 167 -13.75 22.28 2.02
C VAL A 167 -14.04 23.48 2.92
N PHE A 168 -13.62 24.70 2.53
CA PHE A 168 -13.98 25.92 3.26
C PHE A 168 -15.39 26.42 2.97
N THR A 169 -15.93 26.11 1.80
CA THR A 169 -17.31 26.47 1.43
C THR A 169 -18.32 25.59 2.15
N ASP A 170 -18.07 24.28 2.24
CA ASP A 170 -18.87 23.34 3.04
C ASP A 170 -17.96 22.34 3.78
N PRO A 171 -17.54 22.66 5.01
CA PRO A 171 -16.68 21.80 5.82
C PRO A 171 -17.28 20.43 6.15
N ASN A 172 -18.60 20.27 6.00
CA ASN A 172 -19.28 19.01 6.29
C ASN A 172 -19.32 18.07 5.07
N ASP A 173 -19.05 18.56 3.85
CA ASP A 173 -18.97 17.71 2.67
C ASP A 173 -17.71 16.85 2.70
N GLN A 174 -17.91 15.55 2.92
CA GLN A 174 -16.82 14.58 2.95
C GLN A 174 -16.12 14.41 1.58
N SER A 175 -16.79 14.72 0.46
CA SER A 175 -16.30 14.40 -0.88
C SER A 175 -14.98 15.12 -1.17
N ALA A 176 -14.94 16.43 -0.90
CA ALA A 176 -13.74 17.24 -1.03
C ALA A 176 -12.62 16.75 -0.09
N TRP A 177 -12.92 16.38 1.17
CA TRP A 177 -11.91 15.84 2.09
C TRP A 177 -11.30 14.51 1.64
N PHE A 178 -12.10 13.61 1.05
CA PHE A 178 -11.58 12.38 0.47
C PHE A 178 -10.68 12.64 -0.74
N TYR A 179 -11.05 13.61 -1.59
CA TYR A 179 -10.22 14.06 -2.70
C TYR A 179 -8.92 14.71 -2.22
N TYR A 180 -8.99 15.53 -1.18
CA TYR A 180 -7.83 16.13 -0.53
C TYR A 180 -6.88 15.03 -0.03
N ARG A 181 -7.42 14.04 0.67
CA ARG A 181 -6.62 12.89 1.11
C ARG A 181 -5.99 12.12 -0.06
N TRP A 182 -6.62 12.09 -1.24
CA TRP A 182 -6.03 11.51 -2.44
C TRP A 182 -4.89 12.37 -3.00
N LEU A 183 -5.03 13.71 -3.02
CA LEU A 183 -3.95 14.63 -3.41
C LEU A 183 -2.72 14.54 -2.52
N LEU A 184 -2.93 14.40 -1.19
CA LEU A 184 -1.87 14.10 -0.21
C LEU A 184 -1.38 12.65 -0.29
N GLY A 185 -2.14 11.80 -0.98
CA GLY A 185 -1.85 10.40 -1.20
C GLY A 185 -0.62 10.22 -2.07
N ARG A 186 -0.12 8.99 -2.09
CA ARG A 186 1.05 8.63 -2.86
C ARG A 186 0.60 7.85 -4.08
N ALA A 187 1.31 8.08 -5.18
CA ALA A 187 1.18 7.23 -6.34
C ALA A 187 1.65 5.80 -6.05
N GLU A 188 1.21 4.87 -6.89
CA GLU A 188 1.74 3.51 -6.84
C GLU A 188 3.27 3.52 -7.03
N ARG A 189 3.96 2.67 -6.28
CA ARG A 189 5.40 2.48 -6.42
C ARG A 189 5.70 1.54 -7.57
N GLU A 190 6.83 1.82 -8.22
CA GLU A 190 7.43 0.89 -9.15
C GLU A 190 7.84 -0.41 -8.44
N GLU A 191 7.69 -1.51 -9.16
CA GLU A 191 8.08 -2.83 -8.67
C GLU A 191 9.59 -3.00 -8.81
N MET A 192 10.27 -2.94 -7.67
CA MET A 192 11.73 -3.05 -7.54
C MET A 192 12.14 -3.97 -6.39
N ILE A 193 13.38 -4.46 -6.45
CA ILE A 193 14.05 -5.12 -5.33
C ILE A 193 14.52 -4.03 -4.36
N SER A 194 13.97 -4.06 -3.14
CA SER A 194 14.23 -3.05 -2.10
C SER A 194 15.41 -3.41 -1.20
N CYS A 195 15.67 -4.71 -1.01
CA CYS A 195 16.81 -5.18 -0.23
C CYS A 195 17.23 -6.59 -0.66
N VAL A 196 18.54 -6.84 -0.67
CA VAL A 196 19.15 -8.17 -0.72
C VAL A 196 19.97 -8.34 0.55
N TYR A 197 19.84 -9.49 1.20
CA TYR A 197 20.56 -9.89 2.39
C TYR A 197 21.15 -11.28 2.19
N VAL A 198 22.38 -11.50 2.64
CA VAL A 198 23.06 -12.79 2.61
C VAL A 198 23.64 -13.13 3.98
N SER A 199 23.45 -14.38 4.41
CA SER A 199 24.00 -14.94 5.64
C SER A 199 24.94 -16.11 5.31
N ARG A 200 26.19 -16.05 5.76
CA ARG A 200 27.15 -17.17 5.65
C ARG A 200 26.76 -18.34 6.52
N GLU A 201 26.35 -18.06 7.75
CA GLU A 201 26.05 -19.10 8.73
C GLU A 201 24.91 -20.01 8.26
N GLN A 202 23.91 -19.42 7.61
CA GLN A 202 22.74 -20.14 7.10
C GLN A 202 22.90 -20.55 5.63
N GLU A 203 23.97 -20.10 4.98
CA GLU A 203 24.15 -20.12 3.53
C GLU A 203 22.86 -19.74 2.79
N ARG A 204 22.27 -18.62 3.20
CA ARG A 204 20.93 -18.19 2.78
C ARG A 204 20.95 -16.79 2.21
N VAL A 205 20.16 -16.58 1.17
CA VAL A 205 19.87 -15.26 0.61
C VAL A 205 18.41 -14.92 0.85
N ALA A 206 18.15 -13.70 1.31
CA ALA A 206 16.81 -13.13 1.44
C ALA A 206 16.69 -11.88 0.56
N VAL A 207 15.55 -11.72 -0.07
CA VAL A 207 15.26 -10.60 -0.97
C VAL A 207 13.92 -10.00 -0.59
N THR A 208 13.88 -8.67 -0.45
CA THR A 208 12.63 -7.93 -0.27
C THR A 208 12.25 -7.17 -1.53
N PHE A 209 10.93 -7.01 -1.70
CA PHE A 209 10.32 -6.32 -2.82
C PHE A 209 9.43 -5.20 -2.31
N SER A 210 9.44 -4.10 -3.05
CA SER A 210 8.52 -2.95 -2.87
C SER A 210 7.03 -3.30 -2.96
N ARG A 211 6.67 -4.41 -3.63
CA ARG A 211 5.32 -5.00 -3.64
C ARG A 211 5.40 -6.52 -3.46
N PRO A 212 4.38 -7.17 -2.86
CA PRO A 212 4.35 -8.62 -2.74
C PRO A 212 4.39 -9.32 -4.09
N VAL A 213 5.32 -10.27 -4.27
CA VAL A 213 5.49 -11.06 -5.49
C VAL A 213 5.11 -12.52 -5.26
N ASN A 214 4.74 -13.23 -6.33
CA ASN A 214 4.45 -14.66 -6.27
C ASN A 214 5.73 -15.47 -6.50
N ALA A 215 6.14 -16.26 -5.50
CA ALA A 215 7.36 -17.06 -5.54
C ALA A 215 7.40 -18.06 -6.71
N LEU A 216 6.25 -18.55 -7.18
CA LEU A 216 6.16 -19.56 -8.25
C LEU A 216 6.30 -18.98 -9.65
N SER A 217 6.03 -17.69 -9.83
CA SER A 217 6.06 -17.03 -11.13
C SER A 217 7.15 -15.98 -11.27
N VAL A 218 7.79 -15.56 -10.17
CA VAL A 218 8.80 -14.51 -10.21
C VAL A 218 10.07 -14.97 -10.92
N GLY A 219 10.50 -14.22 -11.94
CA GLY A 219 11.78 -14.44 -12.62
C GLY A 219 12.94 -13.83 -11.85
N LEU A 220 13.54 -14.57 -10.91
CA LEU A 220 14.74 -14.15 -10.18
C LEU A 220 15.96 -14.97 -10.58
N LEU A 221 17.03 -14.28 -10.96
CA LEU A 221 18.33 -14.87 -11.23
C LEU A 221 19.34 -14.44 -10.16
N LEU A 222 19.91 -15.41 -9.47
CA LEU A 222 21.01 -15.18 -8.53
C LEU A 222 22.34 -15.40 -9.24
N VAL A 223 23.24 -14.43 -9.15
CA VAL A 223 24.61 -14.49 -9.66
C VAL A 223 25.56 -14.34 -8.48
N LEU A 224 26.48 -15.29 -8.34
CA LEU A 224 27.53 -15.28 -7.33
C LEU A 224 28.87 -15.30 -8.04
N ASP A 225 29.72 -14.30 -7.78
CA ASP A 225 31.05 -14.14 -8.40
C ASP A 225 31.02 -14.21 -9.93
N GLY A 226 30.00 -13.59 -10.52
CA GLY A 226 29.76 -13.58 -11.97
C GLY A 226 29.20 -14.89 -12.54
N GLN A 227 28.95 -15.91 -11.71
CA GLN A 227 28.37 -17.20 -12.13
C GLN A 227 26.92 -17.36 -11.66
N PRO A 228 26.00 -17.75 -12.55
CA PRO A 228 24.60 -17.95 -12.18
C PRO A 228 24.45 -19.17 -11.25
N GLN A 229 23.66 -19.01 -10.20
CA GLN A 229 23.37 -20.05 -9.21
C GLN A 229 21.99 -20.63 -9.44
N ARG A 230 21.90 -21.97 -9.40
CA ARG A 230 20.62 -22.68 -9.50
C ARG A 230 20.03 -22.84 -8.10
N VAL A 231 19.11 -21.94 -7.75
CA VAL A 231 18.43 -21.90 -6.45
C VAL A 231 16.92 -21.97 -6.61
N GLU A 232 16.24 -22.41 -5.56
CA GLU A 232 14.77 -22.39 -5.48
C GLU A 232 14.32 -21.27 -4.53
N TRP A 233 13.58 -20.31 -5.08
CA TRP A 233 13.00 -19.22 -4.30
C TRP A 233 11.68 -19.65 -3.68
N ARG A 234 11.48 -19.28 -2.41
CA ARG A 234 10.26 -19.57 -1.66
C ARG A 234 9.89 -18.43 -0.72
N SER A 235 8.61 -18.36 -0.38
CA SER A 235 8.11 -17.47 0.67
C SER A 235 8.63 -17.89 2.06
N VAL A 236 8.80 -16.92 2.96
CA VAL A 236 9.19 -17.17 4.36
C VAL A 236 8.14 -17.93 5.17
N HIS A 237 6.87 -17.87 4.74
CA HIS A 237 5.75 -18.54 5.39
C HIS A 237 4.91 -19.28 4.34
N PRO A 238 4.50 -20.54 4.61
CA PRO A 238 3.85 -21.41 3.61
C PRO A 238 2.49 -20.89 3.12
N HIS A 239 1.79 -20.10 3.94
CA HIS A 239 0.50 -19.52 3.57
C HIS A 239 0.60 -18.31 2.64
N PHE A 240 1.81 -17.79 2.38
CA PHE A 240 2.00 -16.63 1.50
C PHE A 240 2.14 -17.05 0.05
N LYS A 241 1.02 -16.95 -0.69
CA LYS A 241 1.04 -17.02 -2.15
C LYS A 241 1.77 -15.83 -2.78
N HIS A 242 1.56 -14.64 -2.22
CA HIS A 242 2.30 -13.43 -2.57
C HIS A 242 3.03 -12.94 -1.32
N SER A 243 4.33 -12.74 -1.43
CA SER A 243 5.18 -12.33 -0.32
C SER A 243 6.08 -11.17 -0.75
N PRO A 244 6.21 -10.12 0.07
CA PRO A 244 7.21 -9.08 -0.14
C PRO A 244 8.63 -9.57 0.22
N VAL A 245 8.78 -10.75 0.85
CA VAL A 245 10.08 -11.33 1.17
C VAL A 245 10.17 -12.76 0.64
N LEU A 246 11.20 -13.03 -0.17
CA LEU A 246 11.54 -14.37 -0.64
C LEU A 246 12.92 -14.76 -0.14
N ILE A 247 13.11 -16.05 0.08
CA ILE A 247 14.38 -16.63 0.51
C ILE A 247 14.78 -17.78 -0.41
N CYS A 248 16.08 -18.04 -0.51
CA CYS A 248 16.63 -19.26 -1.07
C CYS A 248 17.85 -19.71 -0.27
N ASP A 249 18.08 -21.02 -0.21
CA ASP A 249 19.30 -21.57 0.36
C ASP A 249 20.31 -21.84 -0.77
N LEU A 250 21.57 -21.57 -0.49
CA LEU A 250 22.70 -21.89 -1.35
C LEU A 250 23.12 -23.35 -1.11
N PRO A 251 23.76 -23.99 -2.10
CA PRO A 251 24.38 -25.28 -1.89
C PRO A 251 25.37 -25.22 -0.71
N PRO A 252 25.46 -26.28 0.12
CA PRO A 252 26.37 -26.28 1.26
C PRO A 252 27.83 -26.03 0.87
N GLY A 253 28.52 -25.16 1.60
CA GLY A 253 29.93 -24.79 1.39
C GLY A 253 30.16 -23.75 0.29
N THR A 254 29.11 -23.13 -0.25
CA THR A 254 29.21 -22.12 -1.31
C THR A 254 29.83 -20.82 -0.80
N ILE A 255 29.43 -20.37 0.39
CA ILE A 255 29.89 -19.10 0.99
C ILE A 255 30.34 -19.26 2.45
N HIS A 256 30.45 -20.49 2.94
CA HIS A 256 30.83 -20.78 4.31
C HIS A 256 32.27 -20.31 4.66
N ASP A 257 33.19 -20.31 3.69
CA ASP A 257 34.59 -19.91 3.92
C ASP A 257 34.70 -18.40 4.16
N THR A 258 34.99 -18.03 5.41
CA THR A 258 35.14 -16.63 5.83
C THR A 258 36.38 -15.94 5.27
N THR A 259 37.31 -16.67 4.66
CA THR A 259 38.52 -16.10 4.06
C THR A 259 38.32 -15.55 2.66
N ASN A 260 37.23 -15.93 1.99
CA ASN A 260 36.91 -15.51 0.63
C ASN A 260 35.91 -14.35 0.63
N GLU A 261 36.04 -13.49 -0.38
CA GLU A 261 35.06 -12.47 -0.68
C GLU A 261 34.12 -12.97 -1.77
N HIS A 262 32.83 -12.67 -1.63
CA HIS A 262 31.83 -13.04 -2.62
C HIS A 262 31.00 -11.84 -3.04
N ASN A 263 30.83 -11.64 -4.34
CA ASN A 263 29.93 -10.65 -4.89
C ASN A 263 28.63 -11.33 -5.31
N LEU A 264 27.52 -10.86 -4.74
CA LEU A 264 26.21 -11.43 -4.95
C LEU A 264 25.32 -10.41 -5.65
N THR A 265 24.73 -10.79 -6.78
CA THR A 265 23.78 -9.96 -7.53
C THR A 265 22.48 -10.74 -7.75
N VAL A 266 21.36 -10.13 -7.40
CA VAL A 266 20.02 -10.65 -7.68
C VAL A 266 19.39 -9.81 -8.78
N HIS A 267 19.02 -10.45 -9.88
CA HIS A 267 18.31 -9.82 -10.99
C HIS A 267 16.84 -10.22 -10.99
N TRP A 268 15.96 -9.23 -11.10
CA TRP A 268 14.55 -9.43 -11.45
C TRP A 268 14.39 -9.29 -12.95
N THR A 269 14.33 -10.43 -13.65
CA THR A 269 14.46 -10.51 -15.11
C THR A 269 13.31 -9.81 -15.84
N GLU A 270 12.09 -9.92 -15.32
CA GLU A 270 10.89 -9.32 -15.90
C GLU A 270 10.84 -7.80 -15.80
N LYS A 271 11.49 -7.23 -14.77
CA LYS A 271 11.48 -5.79 -14.48
C LYS A 271 12.79 -5.10 -14.85
N HIS A 272 13.79 -5.85 -15.31
CA HIS A 272 15.13 -5.36 -15.61
C HIS A 272 15.77 -4.59 -14.44
N ASN A 273 15.42 -4.94 -13.21
CA ASN A 273 15.97 -4.38 -11.98
C ASN A 273 16.96 -5.37 -11.35
N HIS A 274 18.00 -4.89 -10.68
CA HIS A 274 18.91 -5.74 -9.94
C HIS A 274 19.43 -5.05 -8.68
N ARG A 275 19.91 -5.85 -7.73
CA ARG A 275 20.60 -5.40 -6.52
C ARG A 275 21.82 -6.27 -6.27
N GLU A 276 22.89 -5.63 -5.81
CA GLU A 276 24.13 -6.30 -5.48
C GLU A 276 24.57 -6.03 -4.05
N CYS A 277 25.21 -7.01 -3.42
CA CYS A 277 25.91 -6.85 -2.15
C CYS A 277 27.21 -7.66 -2.15
N ALA A 278 28.25 -7.11 -1.54
CA ALA A 278 29.56 -7.75 -1.40
C ALA A 278 29.70 -8.33 0.01
N LEU A 279 30.03 -9.61 0.10
CA LEU A 279 30.25 -10.33 1.34
C LEU A 279 31.75 -10.46 1.59
N TYR A 280 32.29 -9.54 2.38
CA TYR A 280 33.73 -9.41 2.62
C TYR A 280 34.32 -10.49 3.54
N THR A 281 35.64 -10.56 3.54
CA THR A 281 36.45 -11.42 4.40
C THR A 281 36.12 -11.18 5.88
N GLY A 282 35.92 -12.24 6.65
CA GLY A 282 35.63 -12.20 8.08
C GLY A 282 34.22 -11.71 8.45
N ARG A 283 33.39 -11.29 7.48
CA ARG A 283 31.99 -10.91 7.73
C ARG A 283 31.09 -12.13 7.65
N THR A 284 30.17 -12.27 8.60
CA THR A 284 29.18 -13.37 8.66
C THR A 284 27.95 -13.10 7.79
N GLU A 285 27.72 -11.86 7.41
CA GLU A 285 26.56 -11.42 6.63
C GLU A 285 26.86 -10.13 5.86
N SER A 286 26.05 -9.84 4.86
CA SER A 286 26.09 -8.59 4.09
C SER A 286 24.71 -8.28 3.53
N TRP A 287 24.46 -7.01 3.21
CA TRP A 287 23.22 -6.57 2.59
C TRP A 287 23.41 -5.32 1.74
N CYS A 288 22.44 -5.10 0.87
CA CYS A 288 22.19 -3.84 0.20
C CYS A 288 20.70 -3.54 0.35
N ARG A 289 20.36 -2.35 0.84
CA ARG A 289 18.98 -1.92 1.12
C ARG A 289 18.87 -0.45 0.78
N ASP A 290 17.82 -0.06 0.06
CA ASP A 290 17.48 1.36 0.03
C ASP A 290 16.76 1.73 1.32
N THR A 291 17.05 2.93 1.83
CA THR A 291 16.37 3.43 3.01
C THR A 291 14.90 3.75 2.69
N ALA A 292 14.07 3.85 3.72
CA ALA A 292 12.70 4.32 3.59
C ALA A 292 12.67 5.76 3.04
N THR A 293 13.71 6.55 3.26
CA THR A 293 13.85 7.89 2.67
C THR A 293 14.14 7.80 1.17
N ASP A 294 15.13 7.01 0.75
CA ASP A 294 15.51 6.86 -0.67
C ASP A 294 14.36 6.32 -1.54
N GLN A 295 13.51 5.48 -0.95
CA GLN A 295 12.34 4.90 -1.63
C GLN A 295 11.08 5.77 -1.57
N GLU A 296 11.17 6.95 -0.94
CA GLU A 296 10.01 7.76 -0.59
C GLU A 296 8.91 6.92 0.11
N LEU A 297 9.34 6.04 1.01
CA LEU A 297 8.55 4.92 1.53
C LEU A 297 7.42 5.41 2.44
N PHE A 298 7.65 6.47 3.20
CA PHE A 298 6.67 7.05 4.13
C PHE A 298 6.32 8.50 3.81
N ARG A 299 7.00 9.10 2.85
CA ARG A 299 6.79 10.48 2.42
C ARG A 299 7.50 10.69 1.08
N SER A 300 6.87 11.45 0.20
CA SER A 300 7.53 11.95 -1.02
C SER A 300 8.37 13.18 -0.70
N GLU A 301 9.49 13.34 -1.40
CA GLU A 301 10.24 14.59 -1.35
C GLU A 301 9.31 15.73 -1.78
N LEU A 302 9.43 16.87 -1.09
CA LEU A 302 8.63 18.05 -1.38
C LEU A 302 9.55 19.12 -1.97
N SER A 303 9.12 19.72 -3.08
CA SER A 303 9.70 20.98 -3.53
C SER A 303 9.48 22.09 -2.52
N VAL A 304 10.17 23.21 -2.70
CA VAL A 304 9.99 24.41 -1.86
C VAL A 304 8.57 24.94 -2.03
N GLU A 305 8.06 24.95 -3.27
CA GLU A 305 6.73 25.41 -3.64
C GLU A 305 5.65 24.55 -2.98
N LYS A 306 5.75 23.22 -3.12
CA LYS A 306 4.80 22.27 -2.52
C LYS A 306 4.85 22.32 -0.99
N THR A 307 6.04 22.46 -0.41
CA THR A 307 6.19 22.63 1.04
C THR A 307 5.46 23.90 1.52
N SER A 308 5.66 25.02 0.84
CA SER A 308 5.01 26.30 1.17
C SER A 308 3.48 26.19 1.09
N VAL A 309 2.96 25.58 0.02
CA VAL A 309 1.51 25.35 -0.14
C VAL A 309 0.97 24.48 0.98
N LEU A 310 1.58 23.32 1.26
CA LEU A 310 1.10 22.43 2.33
C LEU A 310 1.18 23.07 3.74
N GLN A 311 2.15 23.96 3.99
CA GLN A 311 2.21 24.75 5.23
C GLN A 311 1.06 25.76 5.32
N SER A 312 0.76 26.46 4.22
CA SER A 312 -0.38 27.37 4.13
C SER A 312 -1.71 26.63 4.34
N GLU A 313 -1.83 25.45 3.74
CA GLU A 313 -2.96 24.55 3.94
C GLU A 313 -3.11 24.12 5.40
N LEU A 314 -2.02 23.70 6.05
CA LEU A 314 -2.04 23.32 7.46
C LEU A 314 -2.51 24.48 8.34
N LEU A 315 -2.01 25.70 8.10
CA LEU A 315 -2.45 26.89 8.82
C LEU A 315 -3.94 27.14 8.62
N SER A 316 -4.41 27.05 7.38
CA SER A 316 -5.81 27.30 7.03
C SER A 316 -6.73 26.27 7.69
N VAL A 317 -6.42 24.97 7.59
CA VAL A 317 -7.26 23.93 8.19
C VAL A 317 -7.25 24.01 9.72
N ASN A 318 -6.16 24.46 10.35
CA ASN A 318 -6.14 24.76 11.79
C ASN A 318 -7.11 25.90 12.15
N GLN A 319 -7.15 26.99 11.37
CA GLN A 319 -8.13 28.06 11.58
C GLN A 319 -9.57 27.55 11.44
N LEU A 320 -9.82 26.65 10.47
CA LEU A 320 -11.12 26.02 10.33
C LEU A 320 -11.47 25.11 11.51
N GLN A 321 -10.50 24.38 12.06
CA GLN A 321 -10.68 23.58 13.29
C GLN A 321 -11.01 24.46 14.50
N GLU A 322 -10.46 25.67 14.61
CA GLU A 322 -10.82 26.61 15.69
C GLU A 322 -12.30 27.04 15.59
N LEU A 323 -12.81 27.22 14.37
CA LEU A 323 -14.23 27.55 14.11
C LEU A 323 -15.13 26.33 14.30
N GLU A 324 -14.68 25.15 13.88
CA GLU A 324 -15.41 23.89 13.95
C GLU A 324 -14.62 22.80 14.71
N PRO A 325 -14.52 22.88 16.05
CA PRO A 325 -13.66 21.99 16.85
C PRO A 325 -14.06 20.52 16.81
N LEU A 326 -15.30 20.23 16.42
CA LEU A 326 -15.85 18.88 16.29
C LEU A 326 -15.80 18.35 14.84
N ASN A 327 -15.18 19.09 13.91
CA ASN A 327 -15.04 18.63 12.54
C ASN A 327 -13.91 17.58 12.43
N LYS A 328 -14.32 16.32 12.40
CA LYS A 328 -13.42 15.17 12.27
C LYS A 328 -12.58 15.18 11.00
N TRP A 329 -13.05 15.80 9.91
CA TRP A 329 -12.33 15.85 8.65
C TRP A 329 -11.20 16.87 8.70
N CYS A 330 -11.41 18.00 9.37
CA CYS A 330 -10.35 18.97 9.68
C CYS A 330 -9.26 18.31 10.52
N LEU A 331 -9.63 17.68 11.64
CA LEU A 331 -8.70 16.96 12.53
C LEU A 331 -7.87 15.90 11.79
N LEU A 332 -8.53 15.07 10.97
CA LEU A 332 -7.83 14.05 10.19
C LEU A 332 -6.91 14.67 9.12
N THR A 333 -7.34 15.73 8.44
CA THR A 333 -6.53 16.39 7.40
C THR A 333 -5.32 17.10 8.00
N ILE A 334 -5.44 17.74 9.16
CA ILE A 334 -4.32 18.30 9.92
C ILE A 334 -3.26 17.23 10.21
N ILE A 335 -3.69 16.05 10.69
CA ILE A 335 -2.80 14.89 10.90
C ILE A 335 -2.08 14.49 9.61
N LEU A 336 -2.80 14.44 8.48
CA LEU A 336 -2.23 14.05 7.19
C LEU A 336 -1.28 15.11 6.62
N LEU A 337 -1.57 16.39 6.82
CA LEU A 337 -0.70 17.50 6.43
C LEU A 337 0.59 17.52 7.25
N MET A 338 0.49 17.37 8.58
CA MET A 338 1.66 17.21 9.46
C MET A 338 2.51 16.01 9.05
N ARG A 339 1.88 14.88 8.70
CA ARG A 339 2.55 13.69 8.17
C ARG A 339 3.29 13.97 6.85
N ALA A 340 2.67 14.72 5.96
CA ALA A 340 3.25 15.08 4.67
C ALA A 340 4.39 16.10 4.81
N LEU A 341 4.33 17.00 5.81
CA LEU A 341 5.27 18.11 6.00
C LEU A 341 6.48 17.80 6.87
N ASP A 342 6.31 17.12 7.99
CA ASP A 342 7.39 16.68 8.87
C ASP A 342 6.85 15.68 9.92
N PRO A 343 6.85 14.37 9.61
CA PRO A 343 6.26 13.38 10.50
C PRO A 343 7.02 13.20 11.82
N LEU A 344 8.31 13.56 11.87
CA LEU A 344 9.13 13.49 13.08
C LEU A 344 8.99 14.78 13.89
N GLY A 345 8.99 15.95 13.24
CA GLY A 345 8.81 17.24 13.90
C GLY A 345 7.43 17.43 14.53
N TYR A 346 6.37 16.90 13.91
CA TYR A 346 4.99 16.99 14.39
C TYR A 346 4.49 15.77 15.16
N GLU A 347 5.37 14.89 15.64
CA GLU A 347 4.97 13.62 16.27
C GLU A 347 4.05 13.85 17.48
N LYS A 348 4.40 14.78 18.37
CA LYS A 348 3.63 15.07 19.59
C LYS A 348 2.26 15.67 19.26
N GLU A 349 2.21 16.63 18.36
CA GLU A 349 1.00 17.29 17.88
C GLU A 349 0.09 16.28 17.19
N THR A 350 0.65 15.39 16.36
CA THR A 350 -0.08 14.31 15.69
C THR A 350 -0.77 13.40 16.70
N LEU A 351 -0.07 12.99 17.76
CA LEU A 351 -0.65 12.16 18.82
C LEU A 351 -1.79 12.87 19.56
N ALA A 352 -1.64 14.16 19.86
CA ALA A 352 -2.71 14.94 20.49
C ALA A 352 -3.95 15.03 19.59
N HIS A 353 -3.78 15.27 18.28
CA HIS A 353 -4.89 15.30 17.34
C HIS A 353 -5.58 13.95 17.20
N PHE A 354 -4.85 12.83 17.24
CA PHE A 354 -5.45 11.50 17.26
C PHE A 354 -6.32 11.28 18.50
N GLN A 355 -5.92 11.77 19.66
CA GLN A 355 -6.73 11.68 20.88
C GLN A 355 -8.05 12.44 20.71
N THR A 356 -7.99 13.71 20.30
CA THR A 356 -9.18 14.52 20.03
C THR A 356 -10.08 13.88 18.97
N LEU A 357 -9.50 13.37 17.88
CA LEU A 357 -10.25 12.73 16.80
C LEU A 357 -10.99 11.46 17.27
N LYS A 358 -10.40 10.70 18.19
CA LYS A 358 -11.05 9.52 18.79
C LYS A 358 -12.23 9.89 19.68
N GLU A 359 -12.18 11.04 20.35
CA GLU A 359 -13.27 11.56 21.17
C GLU A 359 -14.42 12.12 20.30
N VAL A 360 -14.06 12.87 19.25
CA VAL A 360 -15.02 13.45 18.30
C VAL A 360 -15.71 12.38 17.45
N ASP A 361 -14.98 11.33 17.06
CA ASP A 361 -15.49 10.32 16.13
C ASP A 361 -15.34 8.87 16.70
N PRO A 362 -16.02 8.53 17.82
CA PRO A 362 -15.77 7.32 18.61
C PRO A 362 -16.03 6.00 17.87
N LYS A 363 -16.99 5.93 16.94
CA LYS A 363 -17.25 4.71 16.15
C LYS A 363 -16.06 4.27 15.27
N ARG A 364 -15.02 5.10 15.10
CA ARG A 364 -13.80 4.83 14.30
C ARG A 364 -12.54 4.89 15.16
N SER A 365 -12.70 4.88 16.49
CA SER A 365 -11.60 4.92 17.45
C SER A 365 -10.57 3.80 17.23
N ALA A 366 -11.03 2.60 16.85
CA ALA A 366 -10.14 1.49 16.47
C ALA A 366 -9.31 1.82 15.21
N TYR A 367 -9.96 2.31 14.14
CA TYR A 367 -9.27 2.74 12.92
C TYR A 367 -8.22 3.81 13.19
N TYR A 368 -8.54 4.81 14.03
CA TYR A 368 -7.57 5.85 14.39
C TYR A 368 -6.41 5.31 15.24
N SER A 369 -6.67 4.33 16.10
CA SER A 369 -5.61 3.68 16.89
C SER A 369 -4.66 2.88 15.98
N ASP A 370 -5.21 2.19 14.97
CA ASP A 370 -4.41 1.47 13.97
C ASP A 370 -3.62 2.43 13.08
N LEU A 371 -4.23 3.55 12.65
CA LEU A 371 -3.54 4.58 11.86
C LEU A 371 -2.44 5.28 12.66
N CYS A 372 -2.68 5.57 13.94
CA CYS A 372 -1.68 6.09 14.87
C CYS A 372 -0.53 5.09 15.03
N SER A 373 -0.84 3.81 15.25
CA SER A 373 0.16 2.73 15.33
C SER A 373 1.02 2.69 14.08
N LYS A 374 0.39 2.78 12.90
CA LYS A 374 1.10 2.85 11.62
C LYS A 374 2.07 4.04 11.58
N PHE A 375 1.63 5.25 11.94
CA PHE A 375 2.50 6.43 11.88
C PHE A 375 3.67 6.37 12.87
N MET A 376 3.45 5.82 14.06
CA MET A 376 4.52 5.63 15.03
C MET A 376 5.54 4.59 14.56
N ILE A 377 5.09 3.46 13.97
CA ILE A 377 5.98 2.46 13.38
C ILE A 377 6.82 3.08 12.26
N GLU A 378 6.19 3.82 11.34
CA GLU A 378 6.90 4.51 10.25
C GLU A 378 7.94 5.51 10.81
N ASN A 379 7.60 6.27 11.86
CA ASN A 379 8.54 7.18 12.53
C ASN A 379 9.72 6.43 13.16
N THR A 380 9.46 5.31 13.82
CA THR A 380 10.52 4.50 14.42
C THR A 380 11.44 3.91 13.36
N ILE A 381 10.92 3.49 12.19
CA ILE A 381 11.74 3.03 11.06
C ILE A 381 12.66 4.17 10.59
N LEU A 382 12.13 5.39 10.41
CA LEU A 382 12.94 6.54 10.01
C LEU A 382 14.03 6.88 11.03
N LYS A 383 13.70 6.87 12.33
CA LYS A 383 14.67 7.10 13.43
C LYS A 383 15.76 6.02 13.45
N MET A 384 15.39 4.76 13.25
CA MET A 384 16.30 3.62 13.19
C MET A 384 17.28 3.75 12.01
N GLU A 385 16.77 4.10 10.83
CA GLU A 385 17.59 4.32 9.64
C GLU A 385 18.54 5.51 9.80
N TYR A 386 18.06 6.63 10.35
CA TYR A 386 18.89 7.81 10.62
C TYR A 386 20.03 7.51 11.62
N ALA A 387 19.77 6.65 12.61
CA ALA A 387 20.77 6.23 13.58
C ALA A 387 21.68 5.10 13.06
N GLU A 388 21.42 4.55 11.87
CA GLU A 388 22.12 3.40 11.28
C GLU A 388 22.16 2.17 12.21
N VAL A 389 21.11 1.97 13.01
CA VAL A 389 21.00 0.84 13.94
C VAL A 389 20.05 -0.22 13.43
N ARG A 390 20.21 -1.47 13.89
CA ARG A 390 19.32 -2.61 13.57
C ARG A 390 18.42 -2.97 14.74
N VAL A 391 18.12 -1.99 15.58
CA VAL A 391 17.29 -2.10 16.78
C VAL A 391 16.01 -1.32 16.57
N PHE A 392 14.87 -2.02 16.59
CA PHE A 392 13.55 -1.41 16.46
C PHE A 392 12.83 -1.47 17.81
N SER A 393 12.78 -0.34 18.51
CA SER A 393 12.15 -0.23 19.83
C SER A 393 10.99 0.77 19.79
N ILE A 394 9.82 0.30 20.19
CA ILE A 394 8.59 1.09 20.28
C ILE A 394 7.76 0.61 21.47
N SER A 395 8.23 0.93 22.68
CA SER A 395 7.55 0.61 23.93
C SER A 395 6.64 1.73 24.39
N ASP A 396 5.58 1.36 25.12
CA ASP A 396 4.64 2.30 25.76
C ASP A 396 3.93 3.27 24.78
N GLN A 397 3.58 2.80 23.59
CA GLN A 397 2.95 3.60 22.54
C GLN A 397 1.49 3.21 22.25
N ASN A 398 0.88 2.35 23.09
CA ASN A 398 -0.49 1.86 22.90
C ASN A 398 -0.74 1.20 21.53
N LEU A 399 0.28 0.58 20.92
CA LEU A 399 0.14 -0.06 19.62
C LEU A 399 -0.94 -1.13 19.63
N THR A 400 -1.83 -1.09 18.64
CA THR A 400 -2.92 -2.07 18.46
C THR A 400 -2.64 -3.05 17.32
N THR A 401 -1.80 -2.67 16.37
CA THR A 401 -1.42 -3.48 15.21
C THR A 401 0.02 -3.20 14.79
N LEU A 402 0.60 -4.15 14.03
CA LEU A 402 1.89 -3.99 13.36
C LEU A 402 1.69 -3.82 11.85
N CYS A 403 2.58 -3.07 11.20
CA CYS A 403 2.62 -2.87 9.76
C CYS A 403 4.07 -2.68 9.28
N HIS A 404 4.29 -2.68 7.96
CA HIS A 404 5.62 -2.46 7.35
C HIS A 404 6.70 -3.43 7.83
N LEU A 405 6.32 -4.65 8.21
CA LEU A 405 7.26 -5.68 8.70
C LEU A 405 8.23 -6.14 7.61
N ASP A 406 7.87 -5.96 6.35
CA ASP A 406 8.75 -6.13 5.18
C ASP A 406 9.99 -5.21 5.22
N GLN A 407 9.90 -4.06 5.90
CA GLN A 407 11.01 -3.14 6.08
C GLN A 407 11.98 -3.55 7.20
N LEU A 408 11.58 -4.54 8.01
CA LEU A 408 12.33 -4.96 9.19
C LEU A 408 13.15 -6.24 8.95
N LEU A 409 13.37 -6.65 7.69
CA LEU A 409 14.15 -7.84 7.33
C LEU A 409 15.49 -7.91 8.10
N LEU A 410 16.18 -6.77 8.16
CA LEU A 410 17.52 -6.66 8.73
C LEU A 410 17.55 -6.46 10.25
N VAL A 411 16.41 -6.20 10.90
CA VAL A 411 16.37 -5.89 12.34
C VAL A 411 16.81 -7.10 13.16
N THR A 412 17.71 -6.88 14.12
CA THR A 412 18.21 -7.92 15.03
C THR A 412 17.52 -7.88 16.38
N HIS A 413 17.09 -6.72 16.85
CA HIS A 413 16.44 -6.56 18.15
C HIS A 413 15.11 -5.83 18.01
N ILE A 414 14.05 -6.41 18.54
CA ILE A 414 12.72 -5.78 18.59
C ILE A 414 12.23 -5.69 20.03
N ASN A 415 11.82 -4.48 20.44
CA ASN A 415 11.09 -4.25 21.67
C ASN A 415 9.72 -3.60 21.39
N LEU A 416 8.66 -4.36 21.63
CA LEU A 416 7.25 -3.97 21.52
C LEU A 416 6.55 -3.96 22.89
N SER A 417 7.30 -3.89 23.97
CA SER A 417 6.78 -4.03 25.33
C SER A 417 5.83 -2.90 25.72
N SER A 418 4.88 -3.17 26.61
CA SER A 418 3.90 -2.21 27.12
C SER A 418 3.01 -1.62 26.00
N ASN A 419 2.47 -2.48 25.14
CA ASN A 419 1.52 -2.10 24.10
C ASN A 419 0.20 -2.87 24.24
N ARG A 420 -0.68 -2.81 23.24
CA ARG A 420 -2.01 -3.46 23.24
C ARG A 420 -2.12 -4.54 22.16
N LEU A 421 -1.00 -5.14 21.78
CA LEU A 421 -0.95 -6.17 20.74
C LEU A 421 -1.65 -7.43 21.24
N GLN A 422 -2.58 -7.96 20.44
CA GLN A 422 -3.32 -9.20 20.77
C GLN A 422 -2.79 -10.44 20.04
N ARG A 423 -2.08 -10.22 18.94
CA ARG A 423 -1.53 -11.26 18.08
C ARG A 423 -0.34 -10.72 17.30
N LEU A 424 0.55 -11.60 16.90
CA LEU A 424 1.59 -11.30 15.92
C LEU A 424 1.09 -11.74 14.54
N PRO A 425 1.02 -10.84 13.55
CA PRO A 425 0.55 -11.20 12.23
C PRO A 425 1.55 -12.17 11.57
N PRO A 426 1.11 -13.07 10.65
CA PRO A 426 2.01 -13.98 9.93
C PRO A 426 3.20 -13.27 9.24
N GLN A 427 3.04 -12.00 8.89
CA GLN A 427 4.08 -11.17 8.27
C GLN A 427 5.29 -10.97 9.20
N PHE A 428 5.18 -11.25 10.50
CA PHE A 428 6.30 -11.22 11.44
C PHE A 428 7.39 -12.24 11.09
N ALA A 429 7.06 -13.29 10.33
CA ALA A 429 8.04 -14.23 9.76
C ALA A 429 9.03 -13.58 8.77
N MET A 430 8.80 -12.33 8.33
CA MET A 430 9.70 -11.61 7.42
C MET A 430 11.02 -11.18 8.08
N LEU A 431 11.10 -11.17 9.41
CA LEU A 431 12.23 -10.65 10.18
C LEU A 431 13.35 -11.69 10.29
N GLN A 432 13.95 -12.04 9.15
CA GLN A 432 14.92 -13.15 9.04
C GLN A 432 16.24 -12.92 9.80
N CYS A 433 16.51 -11.68 10.23
CA CYS A 433 17.68 -11.34 11.04
C CYS A 433 17.39 -11.20 12.54
N LEU A 434 16.15 -11.42 13.00
CA LEU A 434 15.78 -11.18 14.40
C LEU A 434 16.46 -12.16 15.35
N GLU A 435 17.12 -11.63 16.38
CA GLU A 435 17.86 -12.35 17.42
C GLU A 435 17.16 -12.23 18.77
N VAL A 436 16.70 -11.02 19.12
CA VAL A 436 16.04 -10.73 20.40
C VAL A 436 14.66 -10.13 20.18
N PHE A 437 13.64 -10.73 20.82
CA PHE A 437 12.26 -10.26 20.75
C PHE A 437 11.64 -10.05 22.13
N GLU A 438 11.39 -8.79 22.47
CA GLU A 438 10.71 -8.38 23.70
C GLU A 438 9.29 -7.88 23.38
N ALA A 439 8.27 -8.50 23.96
CA ALA A 439 6.87 -8.08 23.83
C ALA A 439 6.12 -8.22 25.16
N ASP A 440 6.77 -7.82 26.24
CA ASP A 440 6.22 -7.83 27.59
C ASP A 440 4.97 -6.94 27.70
N ASN A 441 4.10 -7.20 28.66
CA ASN A 441 2.97 -6.36 29.02
C ASN A 441 2.08 -6.00 27.80
N ASN A 442 1.72 -7.02 27.02
CA ASN A 442 0.79 -6.92 25.91
C ASN A 442 -0.46 -7.80 26.18
N SER A 443 -1.27 -8.06 25.16
CA SER A 443 -2.43 -8.96 25.23
C SER A 443 -2.30 -10.14 24.27
N ILE A 444 -1.06 -10.56 23.97
CA ILE A 444 -0.76 -11.58 22.97
C ILE A 444 -1.32 -12.92 23.43
N LYS A 445 -2.13 -13.53 22.56
CA LYS A 445 -2.71 -14.86 22.80
C LYS A 445 -2.01 -15.98 22.05
N SER A 446 -1.43 -15.67 20.88
CA SER A 446 -0.83 -16.65 19.97
C SER A 446 0.41 -16.07 19.29
N LEU A 447 1.41 -16.94 19.06
CA LEU A 447 2.67 -16.62 18.39
C LEU A 447 2.72 -17.13 16.94
N GLU A 448 1.58 -17.27 16.25
CA GLU A 448 1.52 -17.75 14.86
C GLU A 448 2.49 -17.01 13.92
N GLY A 449 2.70 -15.71 14.14
CA GLY A 449 3.66 -14.91 13.35
C GLY A 449 5.14 -15.21 13.61
N VAL A 450 5.49 -15.85 14.72
CA VAL A 450 6.87 -16.23 15.07
C VAL A 450 7.16 -17.59 14.45
N TYR A 451 7.23 -17.61 13.12
CA TYR A 451 7.44 -18.80 12.31
C TYR A 451 8.75 -18.70 11.53
N CYS A 452 9.58 -19.75 11.59
CA CYS A 452 10.85 -19.87 10.88
C CYS A 452 11.72 -18.62 10.94
N LEU A 453 11.95 -18.09 12.15
CA LEU A 453 12.92 -17.03 12.40
C LEU A 453 14.27 -17.69 12.72
N PRO A 454 15.23 -17.73 11.78
CA PRO A 454 16.40 -18.61 11.86
C PRO A 454 17.48 -18.12 12.82
N LYS A 455 17.43 -16.83 13.22
CA LYS A 455 18.38 -16.21 14.14
C LYS A 455 17.83 -15.98 15.54
N LEU A 456 16.56 -16.27 15.80
CA LEU A 456 15.92 -15.90 17.05
C LEU A 456 16.48 -16.72 18.22
N GLU A 457 17.07 -16.04 19.19
CA GLU A 457 17.78 -16.61 20.33
C GLU A 457 17.04 -16.34 21.64
N GLU A 458 16.45 -15.15 21.78
CA GLU A 458 15.81 -14.71 23.02
C GLU A 458 14.39 -14.18 22.78
N ILE A 459 13.44 -14.63 23.59
CA ILE A 459 12.06 -14.15 23.60
C ILE A 459 11.60 -13.83 25.02
N SER A 460 11.14 -12.60 25.23
CA SER A 460 10.44 -12.18 26.46
C SER A 460 8.98 -11.84 26.16
N LEU A 461 8.06 -12.55 26.81
CA LEU A 461 6.61 -12.43 26.62
C LEU A 461 5.89 -12.25 27.97
N LYS A 462 6.52 -11.61 28.95
CA LYS A 462 5.94 -11.47 30.29
C LYS A 462 4.59 -10.79 30.25
N ASN A 463 3.69 -11.19 31.16
CA ASN A 463 2.38 -10.57 31.36
C ASN A 463 1.54 -10.46 30.07
N ASN A 464 1.46 -11.54 29.30
CA ASN A 464 0.59 -11.66 28.13
C ASN A 464 -0.64 -12.55 28.44
N LYS A 465 -1.32 -13.06 27.40
CA LYS A 465 -2.54 -13.89 27.51
C LYS A 465 -2.36 -15.27 26.88
N ILE A 466 -1.13 -15.77 26.83
CA ILE A 466 -0.80 -17.11 26.32
C ILE A 466 -1.35 -18.15 27.29
N SER A 467 -2.26 -19.00 26.81
CA SER A 467 -3.04 -19.87 27.70
C SER A 467 -2.81 -21.35 27.45
N THR A 468 -2.35 -21.74 26.26
CA THR A 468 -2.19 -23.15 25.87
C THR A 468 -0.85 -23.41 25.21
N LEU A 469 -0.40 -24.66 25.22
CA LEU A 469 0.79 -25.08 24.46
C LEU A 469 0.64 -24.90 22.94
N ALA A 470 -0.59 -24.96 22.43
CA ALA A 470 -0.87 -24.74 21.01
C ALA A 470 -0.44 -23.32 20.58
N ASP A 471 -0.58 -22.35 21.48
CA ASP A 471 -0.20 -20.94 21.24
C ASP A 471 1.31 -20.74 21.06
N LEU A 472 2.12 -21.68 21.57
CA LEU A 472 3.59 -21.67 21.55
C LEU A 472 4.19 -22.60 20.48
N GLN A 473 3.40 -23.44 19.82
CA GLN A 473 3.86 -24.36 18.77
C GLN A 473 4.76 -23.71 17.70
N PRO A 474 4.48 -22.48 17.23
CA PRO A 474 5.32 -21.83 16.21
C PRO A 474 6.80 -21.69 16.62
N LEU A 475 7.10 -21.57 17.92
CA LEU A 475 8.46 -21.44 18.43
C LEU A 475 9.33 -22.66 18.14
N ALA A 476 8.73 -23.85 17.94
CA ALA A 476 9.47 -25.06 17.56
C ALA A 476 10.15 -24.95 16.19
N SER A 477 9.75 -23.97 15.37
CA SER A 477 10.36 -23.67 14.07
C SER A 477 11.58 -22.75 14.15
N CYS A 478 11.93 -22.24 15.35
CA CYS A 478 13.07 -21.36 15.59
C CYS A 478 14.26 -22.18 16.14
N PRO A 479 15.26 -22.52 15.31
CA PRO A 479 16.29 -23.51 15.66
C PRO A 479 17.30 -23.01 16.71
N LYS A 480 17.41 -21.69 16.90
CA LYS A 480 18.39 -21.06 17.80
C LYS A 480 17.80 -20.57 19.13
N LEU A 481 16.50 -20.79 19.35
CA LEU A 481 15.84 -20.26 20.55
C LEU A 481 16.41 -20.96 21.80
N THR A 482 17.03 -20.16 22.68
CA THR A 482 17.70 -20.63 23.89
C THR A 482 17.10 -20.02 25.16
N HIS A 483 16.54 -18.80 25.07
CA HIS A 483 15.95 -18.10 26.21
C HIS A 483 14.47 -17.79 25.97
N LEU A 484 13.60 -18.18 26.90
CA LEU A 484 12.16 -17.96 26.84
C LEU A 484 11.59 -17.53 28.19
N ASP A 485 11.04 -16.31 28.26
CA ASP A 485 10.37 -15.78 29.44
C ASP A 485 8.84 -15.67 29.23
N LEU A 486 8.09 -16.46 29.99
CA LEU A 486 6.63 -16.54 29.96
C LEU A 486 5.98 -16.05 31.25
N ARG A 487 6.73 -15.48 32.20
CA ARG A 487 6.20 -15.12 33.52
C ARG A 487 4.94 -14.26 33.43
N GLY A 488 3.93 -14.59 34.24
CA GLY A 488 2.67 -13.87 34.27
C GLY A 488 1.70 -14.19 33.11
N ASN A 489 1.95 -15.25 32.34
CA ASN A 489 0.98 -15.80 31.38
C ASN A 489 0.11 -16.89 32.03
N PRO A 490 -1.16 -17.05 31.63
CA PRO A 490 -2.02 -18.12 32.13
C PRO A 490 -1.44 -19.54 31.97
N ILE A 491 -0.66 -19.79 30.90
CA ILE A 491 -0.04 -21.10 30.67
C ILE A 491 0.86 -21.55 31.82
N THR A 492 1.48 -20.62 32.56
CA THR A 492 2.46 -20.95 33.61
C THR A 492 1.79 -21.53 34.86
N GLN A 493 0.46 -21.45 34.95
CA GLN A 493 -0.34 -22.11 35.98
C GLN A 493 -0.74 -23.55 35.62
N THR A 494 -0.44 -24.00 34.40
CA THR A 494 -0.80 -25.34 33.92
C THR A 494 0.14 -26.38 34.52
N ALA A 495 -0.43 -27.41 35.16
CA ALA A 495 0.35 -28.48 35.78
C ALA A 495 1.16 -29.25 34.72
N GLY A 496 2.47 -29.39 34.93
CA GLY A 496 3.36 -30.13 34.03
C GLY A 496 3.84 -29.36 32.80
N VAL A 497 3.51 -28.06 32.68
CA VAL A 497 3.87 -27.21 31.53
C VAL A 497 5.38 -27.21 31.22
N GLU A 498 6.23 -27.22 32.25
CA GLU A 498 7.69 -27.24 32.09
C GLU A 498 8.17 -28.48 31.31
N SER A 499 7.64 -29.67 31.64
CA SER A 499 8.00 -30.91 30.95
C SER A 499 7.48 -30.95 29.51
N GLU A 500 6.28 -30.40 29.29
CA GLU A 500 5.70 -30.32 27.95
C GLU A 500 6.43 -29.30 27.06
N LEU A 501 6.84 -28.16 27.63
CA LEU A 501 7.67 -27.17 26.96
C LEU A 501 9.06 -27.70 26.64
N ALA A 502 9.69 -28.44 27.55
CA ALA A 502 10.98 -29.08 27.28
C ALA A 502 10.92 -30.10 26.12
N LYS A 503 9.76 -30.75 25.92
CA LYS A 503 9.53 -31.64 24.76
C LYS A 503 9.30 -30.85 23.47
N LEU A 504 8.58 -29.74 23.57
CA LEU A 504 8.25 -28.90 22.41
C LEU A 504 9.46 -28.09 21.92
N LEU A 505 10.24 -27.55 22.86
CA LEU A 505 11.34 -26.62 22.64
C LEU A 505 12.62 -27.14 23.31
N PRO A 506 13.21 -28.25 22.80
CA PRO A 506 14.36 -28.89 23.43
C PRO A 506 15.64 -28.05 23.39
N SER A 507 15.71 -27.01 22.54
CA SER A 507 16.84 -26.08 22.45
C SER A 507 16.84 -25.00 23.54
N VAL A 508 15.70 -24.79 24.21
CA VAL A 508 15.56 -23.74 25.23
C VAL A 508 16.25 -24.19 26.52
N THR A 509 17.32 -23.49 26.89
CA THR A 509 18.13 -23.76 28.08
C THR A 509 17.78 -22.86 29.26
N ASP A 510 17.28 -21.65 29.00
CA ASP A 510 16.80 -20.72 30.02
C ASP A 510 15.30 -20.50 29.84
N LEU A 511 14.51 -21.10 30.74
CA LEU A 511 13.05 -21.02 30.75
C LEU A 511 12.57 -20.36 32.03
N GLN A 512 11.82 -19.25 31.90
CA GLN A 512 11.23 -18.52 33.02
C GLN A 512 9.70 -18.62 32.95
N LEU A 513 9.04 -19.12 34.00
CA LEU A 513 7.58 -19.39 34.08
C LEU A 513 6.90 -18.61 35.22
#